data_AF-A0A947HTP4-F1
#
_entry.id   AF-A0A947HTP4-F1
#
_cell.length_a   1.000
_cell.length_b   1.000
_cell.length_c   1.000
_cell.angle_alpha   90.00
_cell.angle_beta   90.00
_cell.angle_gamma   90.00
#
_symmetry.space_group_name_H-M   'P 1'
#
loop_
_entity.id
_entity.type
_entity.pdbx_description
1 polymer ?
#
loop_
_entity_poly.entity_id
_entity_poly.type
_entity_poly.pdbx_seq_one_letter_code
_entity_poly.pdbx_strand_id
1 'polypeptide(L)'
;MEPISRPELARPGDPDPETKRALKALWTIGGALVVALSVTYVVPQLAEYRPWIKGDPVPFAAFFAGKPLEAAAQAGISNELLAEAAEAAAEDPSGDDGESDGPPMGDAPPLNDEPLPSEGPPGDEPAAEPGDEPAGEPAEPAVPGKPEPGEPTAPEGPAPEAPVPEPGEPAPKPEPASAPKPLPVGESVSVTPDALAAEYKGITGELEMAGSLKPFFAALDRTAHREAGAVTRITHYGASEIGADGITSVVRRKLQAYFGSAGKGWVNVAPGWQWYKHKDVVYKTRGWSSRTVTSDDLNGKWGKSRYGFGGVAGLGWGGGAEASYKVWSDRLELFYLGYPKGGDVAVSVNGGPEEVFSTKADAETDLTKVFRGTPGAENTFVVKSKGGGTAHVYGVTLETDGPGVVYDCIQLIGTRASRYLNFNEEHLKRQTELRKPDLQVILYGGNELVDRDMALGPYEEKYEKVIRRMRAGAPDGACIVMSPQDHGEVERGRVRTVPLLLKLIPIQRRIAEKVGCAFYDTLAAMGGEGTMGRWYNSKPRLAWGDYMHLTPAGDRVIGAMLYKALMKAYADYRAAQP
;
A
#
# COMPACT_ATOMS: atom_id res chain seq x y z
N MET A 1 -41.16 31.16 -67.24
CA MET A 1 -40.90 31.70 -65.88
C MET A 1 -41.67 30.82 -64.92
N GLU A 2 -40.98 30.13 -64.04
CA GLU A 2 -41.57 29.44 -62.89
C GLU A 2 -40.88 29.95 -61.62
N PRO A 3 -41.57 30.06 -60.49
CA PRO A 3 -41.00 30.67 -59.29
C PRO A 3 -40.06 29.69 -58.56
N ILE A 4 -38.88 30.18 -58.19
CA ILE A 4 -37.94 29.44 -57.33
C ILE A 4 -38.55 29.30 -55.93
N SER A 5 -38.90 28.08 -55.54
CA SER A 5 -39.23 27.75 -54.16
C SER A 5 -37.97 27.82 -53.30
N ARG A 6 -37.90 28.81 -52.40
CA ARG A 6 -36.85 28.85 -51.37
C ARG A 6 -37.05 27.68 -50.40
N PRO A 7 -36.01 26.93 -50.01
CA PRO A 7 -36.09 26.04 -48.86
C PRO A 7 -36.33 26.88 -47.60
N GLU A 8 -37.20 26.40 -46.72
CA GLU A 8 -37.50 27.07 -45.46
C GLU A 8 -36.33 26.88 -44.47
N LEU A 9 -35.73 27.99 -44.03
CA LEU A 9 -34.63 27.96 -43.07
C LEU A 9 -35.14 27.50 -41.71
N ALA A 10 -34.72 26.31 -41.28
CA ALA A 10 -34.98 25.79 -39.94
C ALA A 10 -34.49 26.78 -38.88
N ARG A 11 -35.30 27.00 -37.84
CA ARG A 11 -34.97 27.96 -36.77
C ARG A 11 -33.87 27.37 -35.88
N PRO A 12 -32.86 28.16 -35.47
CA PRO A 12 -31.81 27.67 -34.57
C PRO A 12 -32.42 27.23 -33.24
N GLY A 13 -32.05 26.02 -32.80
CA GLY A 13 -32.52 25.40 -31.54
C GLY A 13 -33.55 24.28 -31.69
N ASP A 14 -34.11 24.07 -32.89
CA ASP A 14 -35.01 22.94 -33.14
C ASP A 14 -34.18 21.71 -33.60
N PRO A 15 -34.17 20.57 -32.87
CA PRO A 15 -33.30 19.45 -33.22
C PRO A 15 -33.64 18.86 -34.59
N ASP A 16 -32.64 18.34 -35.28
CA ASP A 16 -32.77 17.81 -36.63
C ASP A 16 -33.64 16.52 -36.68
N PRO A 17 -34.06 16.06 -37.87
CA PRO A 17 -34.94 14.90 -38.00
C PRO A 17 -34.37 13.57 -37.46
N GLU A 18 -33.05 13.42 -37.42
CA GLU A 18 -32.36 12.24 -36.91
C GLU A 18 -32.22 12.30 -35.38
N THR A 19 -31.81 13.45 -34.82
CA THR A 19 -31.85 13.70 -33.36
C THR A 19 -33.28 13.55 -32.81
N LYS A 20 -34.31 14.03 -33.52
CA LYS A 20 -35.73 13.82 -33.14
C LYS A 20 -36.15 12.35 -33.17
N ARG A 21 -35.59 11.53 -34.07
CA ARG A 21 -35.80 10.07 -34.08
C ARG A 21 -35.07 9.39 -32.93
N ALA A 22 -33.81 9.75 -32.67
CA ALA A 22 -33.00 9.22 -31.57
C ALA A 22 -33.64 9.51 -30.20
N LEU A 23 -34.08 10.75 -29.96
CA LEU A 23 -34.82 11.13 -28.75
C LEU A 23 -36.12 10.35 -28.60
N LYS A 24 -36.87 10.12 -29.70
CA LYS A 24 -38.10 9.30 -29.66
C LYS A 24 -37.80 7.83 -29.37
N ALA A 25 -36.70 7.28 -29.89
CA ALA A 25 -36.26 5.92 -29.59
C ALA A 25 -35.85 5.78 -28.10
N LEU A 26 -35.06 6.73 -27.58
CA LEU A 26 -34.69 6.79 -26.16
C LEU A 26 -35.91 6.88 -25.23
N TRP A 27 -36.91 7.73 -25.56
CA TRP A 27 -38.18 7.78 -24.83
C TRP A 27 -38.96 6.46 -24.89
N THR A 28 -38.92 5.75 -26.01
CA THR A 28 -39.59 4.45 -26.16
C THR A 28 -38.89 3.36 -25.32
N ILE A 29 -37.56 3.34 -25.32
CA ILE A 29 -36.74 2.42 -24.50
C ILE A 29 -36.93 2.71 -23.02
N GLY A 30 -36.89 3.99 -22.60
CA GLY A 30 -37.14 4.41 -21.23
C GLY A 30 -38.55 4.04 -20.75
N GLY A 31 -39.57 4.23 -21.59
CA GLY A 31 -40.94 3.81 -21.30
C GLY A 31 -41.06 2.28 -21.12
N ALA A 32 -40.44 1.50 -22.01
CA ALA A 32 -40.41 0.03 -21.90
C ALA A 32 -39.69 -0.43 -20.62
N LEU A 33 -38.58 0.20 -20.26
CA LEU A 33 -37.84 -0.08 -19.03
C LEU A 33 -38.67 0.23 -17.77
N VAL A 34 -39.35 1.38 -17.72
CA VAL A 34 -40.24 1.74 -16.61
C VAL A 34 -41.39 0.75 -16.46
N VAL A 35 -41.97 0.27 -17.57
CA VAL A 35 -43.02 -0.77 -17.53
C VAL A 35 -42.45 -2.10 -17.01
N ALA A 36 -41.31 -2.56 -17.54
CA ALA A 36 -40.68 -3.82 -17.11
C ALA A 36 -40.32 -3.81 -15.61
N LEU A 37 -39.74 -2.70 -15.12
CA LEU A 37 -39.44 -2.52 -13.70
C LEU A 37 -40.72 -2.46 -12.85
N SER A 38 -41.79 -1.81 -13.34
CA SER A 38 -43.07 -1.71 -12.63
C SER A 38 -43.77 -3.06 -12.45
N VAL A 39 -43.63 -3.98 -13.42
CA VAL A 39 -44.22 -5.34 -13.37
C VAL A 39 -43.73 -6.13 -12.14
N THR A 40 -42.49 -5.91 -11.67
CA THR A 40 -41.94 -6.57 -10.47
C THR A 40 -42.70 -6.26 -9.18
N TYR A 41 -43.45 -5.14 -9.13
CA TYR A 41 -44.30 -4.78 -7.99
C TYR A 41 -45.69 -5.40 -8.07
N VAL A 42 -46.19 -5.64 -9.29
CA VAL A 42 -47.54 -6.16 -9.54
C VAL A 42 -47.58 -7.69 -9.54
N VAL A 43 -46.50 -8.36 -9.97
CA VAL A 43 -46.39 -9.82 -10.04
C VAL A 43 -45.65 -10.36 -8.80
N PRO A 44 -46.31 -11.10 -7.88
CA PRO A 44 -45.67 -11.58 -6.65
C PRO A 44 -44.46 -12.50 -6.88
N GLN A 45 -44.49 -13.30 -7.95
CA GLN A 45 -43.41 -14.21 -8.33
C GLN A 45 -42.14 -13.47 -8.78
N LEU A 46 -42.24 -12.18 -9.14
CA LEU A 46 -41.11 -11.35 -9.53
C LEU A 46 -40.65 -10.41 -8.40
N ALA A 47 -41.09 -10.65 -7.16
CA ALA A 47 -40.78 -9.80 -6.02
C ALA A 47 -39.28 -9.76 -5.65
N GLU A 48 -38.50 -10.77 -6.04
CA GLU A 48 -37.04 -10.79 -5.85
C GLU A 48 -36.28 -9.90 -6.85
N TYR A 49 -36.90 -9.55 -7.98
CA TYR A 49 -36.32 -8.66 -9.01
C TYR A 49 -36.70 -7.19 -8.81
N ARG A 50 -37.28 -6.83 -7.66
CA ARG A 50 -37.72 -5.45 -7.38
C ARG A 50 -36.53 -4.50 -7.25
N PRO A 51 -36.44 -3.44 -8.08
CA PRO A 51 -35.32 -2.49 -8.03
C PRO A 51 -35.27 -1.61 -6.77
N TRP A 52 -36.33 -1.56 -5.94
CA TRP A 52 -36.35 -0.90 -4.63
C TRP A 52 -37.40 -1.55 -3.70
N ILE A 53 -37.19 -1.48 -2.39
CA ILE A 53 -38.18 -1.86 -1.36
C ILE A 53 -38.43 -0.73 -0.36
N LYS A 54 -39.48 -0.87 0.48
CA LYS A 54 -39.89 0.16 1.45
C LYS A 54 -38.83 0.34 2.54
N GLY A 55 -37.93 1.30 2.32
CA GLY A 55 -36.76 1.59 3.17
C GLY A 55 -35.56 2.04 2.34
N ASP A 56 -35.49 1.65 1.07
CA ASP A 56 -34.42 2.05 0.14
C ASP A 56 -34.58 3.52 -0.29
N PRO A 57 -33.49 4.28 -0.49
CA PRO A 57 -33.54 5.59 -1.12
C PRO A 57 -33.89 5.47 -2.62
N VAL A 58 -34.65 6.44 -3.14
CA VAL A 58 -35.12 6.42 -4.54
C VAL A 58 -33.91 6.60 -5.50
N PRO A 59 -33.70 5.72 -6.50
CA PRO A 59 -32.46 5.69 -7.30
C PRO A 59 -32.05 6.99 -8.02
N PHE A 60 -32.99 7.93 -8.22
CA PHE A 60 -32.74 9.19 -8.92
C PHE A 60 -32.59 10.41 -7.98
N ALA A 61 -32.78 10.27 -6.67
CA ALA A 61 -32.63 11.39 -5.73
C ALA A 61 -31.20 11.96 -5.73
N ALA A 62 -30.20 11.06 -5.76
CA ALA A 62 -28.78 11.41 -5.76
C ALA A 62 -28.30 12.11 -7.06
N PHE A 63 -29.12 12.17 -8.13
CA PHE A 63 -28.82 12.97 -9.32
C PHE A 63 -29.13 14.47 -9.13
N PHE A 64 -29.96 14.84 -8.14
CA PHE A 64 -30.37 16.23 -7.90
C PHE A 64 -29.87 16.81 -6.57
N ALA A 65 -29.40 15.96 -5.65
CA ALA A 65 -29.00 16.35 -4.29
C ALA A 65 -27.49 16.64 -4.14
N GLY A 66 -27.01 17.72 -4.78
CA GLY A 66 -25.62 18.17 -4.67
C GLY A 66 -25.30 18.86 -3.32
N LYS A 67 -25.10 18.09 -2.24
CA LYS A 67 -24.65 18.60 -0.92
C LYS A 67 -23.66 17.65 -0.22
N PRO A 68 -22.54 18.15 0.35
CA PRO A 68 -21.56 17.31 1.07
C PRO A 68 -22.14 16.48 2.21
N LEU A 69 -23.16 17.01 2.91
CA LEU A 69 -23.79 16.37 4.06
C LEU A 69 -24.41 15.00 3.72
N GLU A 70 -24.88 14.81 2.48
CA GLU A 70 -25.46 13.54 2.03
C GLU A 70 -24.39 12.52 1.65
N ALA A 71 -23.24 12.96 1.11
CA ALA A 71 -22.11 12.07 0.82
C ALA A 71 -21.49 11.51 2.11
N ALA A 72 -21.37 12.33 3.16
CA ALA A 72 -20.93 11.90 4.50
C ALA A 72 -21.87 10.82 5.06
N ALA A 73 -23.18 11.07 5.04
CA ALA A 73 -24.21 10.14 5.51
C ALA A 73 -24.26 8.84 4.68
N GLN A 74 -24.04 8.90 3.36
CA GLN A 74 -23.99 7.72 2.49
C GLN A 74 -22.74 6.86 2.73
N ALA A 75 -21.59 7.48 3.05
CA ALA A 75 -20.34 6.79 3.33
C ALA A 75 -20.20 6.32 4.79
N GLY A 76 -21.00 6.85 5.72
CA GLY A 76 -20.92 6.54 7.15
C GLY A 76 -19.83 7.28 7.91
N ILE A 77 -19.25 8.34 7.34
CA ILE A 77 -18.11 9.09 7.90
C ILE A 77 -18.53 10.49 8.36
N SER A 78 -17.78 11.09 9.29
CA SER A 78 -18.02 12.46 9.75
C SER A 78 -17.69 13.49 8.66
N ASN A 79 -18.31 14.68 8.73
CA ASN A 79 -18.08 15.75 7.75
C ASN A 79 -16.60 16.19 7.73
N GLU A 80 -15.93 16.13 8.88
CA GLU A 80 -14.50 16.37 9.04
C GLU A 80 -13.67 15.35 8.24
N LEU A 81 -14.00 14.05 8.32
CA LEU A 81 -13.31 13.01 7.53
C LEU A 81 -13.61 13.13 6.03
N LEU A 82 -14.83 13.57 5.65
CA LEU A 82 -15.17 13.83 4.25
C LEU A 82 -14.39 15.04 3.69
N ALA A 83 -14.13 16.08 4.49
CA ALA A 83 -13.30 17.20 4.09
C ALA A 83 -11.84 16.75 3.83
N GLU A 84 -11.27 15.95 4.72
CA GLU A 84 -9.93 15.35 4.55
C GLU A 84 -9.84 14.46 3.29
N ALA A 85 -10.94 13.79 2.91
CA ALA A 85 -11.06 13.04 1.66
C ALA A 85 -11.25 13.91 0.41
N ALA A 86 -11.89 15.07 0.53
CA ALA A 86 -12.09 16.01 -0.57
C ALA A 86 -10.79 16.75 -0.92
N GLU A 87 -10.02 17.17 0.08
CA GLU A 87 -8.66 17.69 -0.10
C GLU A 87 -7.75 16.64 -0.76
N ALA A 88 -7.89 15.37 -0.37
CA ALA A 88 -7.14 14.26 -0.98
C ALA A 88 -7.35 14.12 -2.49
N ALA A 89 -8.59 14.32 -2.96
CA ALA A 89 -8.96 14.22 -4.37
C ALA A 89 -8.56 15.48 -5.18
N ALA A 90 -8.21 16.58 -4.52
CA ALA A 90 -7.77 17.82 -5.17
C ALA A 90 -6.23 17.92 -5.31
N GLU A 91 -5.47 17.23 -4.44
CA GLU A 91 -4.00 17.23 -4.49
C GLU A 91 -3.40 16.28 -5.55
N ASP A 92 -4.19 15.41 -6.18
CA ASP A 92 -3.72 14.49 -7.23
C ASP A 92 -4.50 14.68 -8.56
N PRO A 93 -4.26 15.79 -9.29
CA PRO A 93 -4.73 15.98 -10.67
C PRO A 93 -3.91 15.16 -11.68
N SER A 94 -3.09 14.22 -11.22
CA SER A 94 -2.32 13.26 -12.04
C SER A 94 -2.88 11.84 -11.97
N GLY A 95 -4.09 11.67 -11.42
CA GLY A 95 -4.91 10.49 -11.69
C GLY A 95 -5.26 10.44 -13.17
N ASP A 96 -4.56 9.54 -13.89
CA ASP A 96 -4.84 9.17 -15.27
C ASP A 96 -6.33 8.81 -15.42
N ASP A 97 -7.09 9.69 -16.09
CA ASP A 97 -8.52 9.55 -16.35
C ASP A 97 -8.81 8.79 -17.65
N GLY A 98 -7.77 8.16 -18.24
CA GLY A 98 -7.96 7.00 -19.08
C GLY A 98 -8.63 5.85 -18.35
N GLU A 99 -9.26 4.94 -19.10
CA GLU A 99 -9.79 3.68 -18.56
C GLU A 99 -8.64 2.73 -18.20
N SER A 100 -7.96 3.01 -17.08
CA SER A 100 -7.13 2.00 -16.44
C SER A 100 -8.06 0.94 -15.84
N ASP A 101 -8.27 -0.14 -16.58
CA ASP A 101 -8.81 -1.38 -16.04
C ASP A 101 -8.09 -1.71 -14.72
N GLY A 102 -8.86 -2.17 -13.72
CA GLY A 102 -8.28 -2.73 -12.49
C GLY A 102 -7.24 -3.80 -12.87
N PRO A 103 -6.09 -3.84 -12.17
CA PRO A 103 -4.85 -4.37 -12.72
C PRO A 103 -5.06 -5.73 -13.40
N PRO A 104 -4.71 -5.88 -14.69
CA PRO A 104 -4.86 -7.16 -15.38
C PRO A 104 -4.00 -8.19 -14.64
N MET A 105 -4.68 -9.09 -13.93
CA MET A 105 -4.10 -10.21 -13.20
C MET A 105 -3.56 -11.22 -14.21
N GLY A 106 -2.42 -10.91 -14.81
CA GLY A 106 -1.56 -11.93 -15.40
C GLY A 106 -1.23 -12.94 -14.29
N ASP A 107 -1.47 -14.22 -14.57
CA ASP A 107 -1.55 -15.26 -13.53
C ASP A 107 -0.38 -15.19 -12.56
N ALA A 108 -0.71 -15.06 -11.27
CA ALA A 108 0.28 -15.25 -10.22
C ALA A 108 0.86 -16.67 -10.38
N PRO A 109 2.19 -16.84 -10.53
CA PRO A 109 2.77 -18.16 -10.68
C PRO A 109 2.34 -19.00 -9.47
N PRO A 110 1.89 -20.26 -9.68
CA PRO A 110 1.16 -21.00 -8.66
C PRO A 110 1.97 -21.08 -7.37
N LEU A 111 1.35 -20.62 -6.28
CA LEU A 111 1.89 -20.80 -4.94
C LEU A 111 1.88 -22.30 -4.63
N ASN A 112 3.04 -22.94 -4.77
CA ASN A 112 3.27 -24.32 -4.34
C ASN A 112 3.24 -24.40 -2.81
N ASP A 113 2.04 -24.29 -2.24
CA ASP A 113 1.76 -24.61 -0.84
C ASP A 113 1.72 -26.15 -0.69
N GLU A 114 2.88 -26.81 -0.86
CA GLU A 114 3.03 -28.20 -0.43
C GLU A 114 2.91 -28.28 1.11
N PRO A 115 2.09 -29.19 1.65
CA PRO A 115 2.02 -29.39 3.09
C PRO A 115 3.32 -30.01 3.60
N LEU A 116 3.93 -29.39 4.61
CA LEU A 116 5.13 -29.91 5.28
C LEU A 116 4.92 -31.37 5.72
N PRO A 117 5.79 -32.32 5.31
CA PRO A 117 5.62 -33.72 5.68
C PRO A 117 5.85 -33.93 7.18
N SER A 118 5.02 -34.76 7.79
CA SER A 118 5.18 -35.20 9.19
C SER A 118 6.37 -36.15 9.32
N GLU A 119 7.28 -35.89 10.26
CA GLU A 119 8.43 -36.77 10.50
C GLU A 119 8.00 -38.17 11.00
N GLY A 120 8.58 -39.21 10.40
CA GLY A 120 8.48 -40.60 10.79
C GLY A 120 9.81 -41.33 10.54
N PRO A 121 10.18 -42.35 11.34
CA PRO A 121 11.54 -42.91 11.36
C PRO A 121 11.88 -43.81 10.14
N PRO A 122 13.19 -44.07 9.88
CA PRO A 122 13.70 -44.49 8.58
C PRO A 122 13.71 -46.02 8.33
N GLY A 123 13.90 -46.40 7.06
CA GLY A 123 14.19 -47.77 6.64
C GLY A 123 14.77 -47.87 5.20
N ASP A 124 16.06 -48.21 5.15
CA ASP A 124 16.83 -48.98 4.15
C ASP A 124 16.62 -48.85 2.61
N GLU A 125 17.70 -48.42 1.95
CA GLU A 125 18.12 -48.70 0.56
C GLU A 125 18.52 -50.20 0.34
N PRO A 126 18.90 -50.75 -0.87
CA PRO A 126 19.47 -50.08 -2.06
C PRO A 126 19.11 -50.64 -3.49
N ALA A 127 19.77 -50.07 -4.52
CA ALA A 127 20.20 -50.69 -5.80
C ALA A 127 19.15 -51.04 -6.90
N ALA A 128 19.44 -51.01 -8.22
CA ALA A 128 20.56 -50.45 -9.01
C ALA A 128 20.23 -50.35 -10.53
N GLU A 129 21.07 -49.65 -11.30
CA GLU A 129 21.18 -49.58 -12.79
C GLU A 129 21.92 -50.83 -13.39
N PRO A 130 22.25 -51.01 -14.72
CA PRO A 130 22.28 -50.05 -15.85
C PRO A 130 21.93 -50.57 -17.30
N GLY A 131 22.12 -49.69 -18.31
CA GLY A 131 22.33 -50.01 -19.74
C GLY A 131 21.16 -49.68 -20.70
N ASP A 132 21.35 -49.31 -21.97
CA ASP A 132 22.57 -48.96 -22.75
C ASP A 132 22.18 -48.20 -24.06
N GLU A 133 23.11 -47.52 -24.75
CA GLU A 133 22.88 -46.78 -26.03
C GLU A 133 23.24 -47.62 -27.30
N PRO A 134 23.37 -47.11 -28.57
CA PRO A 134 22.77 -45.93 -29.27
C PRO A 134 22.17 -46.27 -30.68
N ALA A 135 21.75 -45.23 -31.43
CA ALA A 135 22.11 -44.93 -32.86
C ALA A 135 20.95 -44.67 -33.87
N GLY A 136 21.15 -43.71 -34.82
CA GLY A 136 20.38 -43.68 -36.09
C GLY A 136 20.07 -42.32 -36.75
N GLU A 137 21.06 -41.65 -37.37
CA GLU A 137 20.87 -40.68 -38.48
C GLU A 137 21.58 -41.27 -39.75
N PRO A 138 21.39 -40.80 -41.03
CA PRO A 138 21.19 -39.40 -41.44
C PRO A 138 20.37 -39.09 -42.75
N ALA A 139 20.35 -37.81 -43.13
CA ALA A 139 20.51 -37.23 -44.49
C ALA A 139 19.32 -36.94 -45.46
N GLU A 140 19.32 -35.68 -45.91
CA GLU A 140 18.74 -35.05 -47.13
C GLU A 140 19.56 -35.41 -48.43
N PRO A 141 19.33 -34.92 -49.69
CA PRO A 141 18.80 -33.58 -50.11
C PRO A 141 18.02 -33.47 -51.47
N ALA A 142 17.61 -32.24 -51.88
CA ALA A 142 17.87 -31.62 -53.23
C ALA A 142 17.05 -30.33 -53.52
N VAL A 143 17.59 -29.36 -54.29
CA VAL A 143 17.00 -28.02 -54.60
C VAL A 143 17.32 -27.53 -56.03
N PRO A 144 16.33 -26.97 -56.78
CA PRO A 144 16.30 -25.56 -57.25
C PRO A 144 14.88 -24.93 -57.18
N GLY A 145 14.58 -23.64 -57.49
CA GLY A 145 15.36 -22.51 -58.05
C GLY A 145 14.54 -21.19 -58.12
N LYS A 146 14.78 -20.32 -59.13
CA LYS A 146 14.08 -19.03 -59.42
C LYS A 146 13.98 -18.82 -60.97
N PRO A 147 13.13 -17.92 -61.58
CA PRO A 147 13.05 -16.47 -61.28
C PRO A 147 11.69 -15.72 -61.49
N GLU A 148 11.71 -14.39 -61.28
CA GLU A 148 10.73 -13.32 -61.62
C GLU A 148 11.01 -12.73 -63.06
N PRO A 149 10.40 -11.63 -63.63
CA PRO A 149 9.64 -10.48 -63.03
C PRO A 149 8.50 -9.81 -63.89
N GLY A 150 7.97 -8.64 -63.44
CA GLY A 150 7.32 -7.63 -64.33
C GLY A 150 6.34 -6.60 -63.71
N GLU A 151 6.57 -5.29 -63.97
CA GLU A 151 5.66 -4.13 -63.77
C GLU A 151 5.60 -3.29 -65.09
N PRO A 152 4.50 -2.58 -65.47
CA PRO A 152 4.19 -1.19 -65.00
C PRO A 152 2.65 -0.85 -65.01
N THR A 153 2.09 0.38 -64.88
CA THR A 153 2.56 1.80 -64.85
C THR A 153 1.62 2.75 -64.06
N ALA A 154 2.07 4.00 -63.89
CA ALA A 154 1.45 5.24 -63.38
C ALA A 154 0.45 5.96 -64.37
N PRO A 155 0.02 7.24 -64.20
CA PRO A 155 0.18 8.21 -63.07
C PRO A 155 -1.07 9.06 -62.70
N GLU A 156 -0.99 9.86 -61.62
CA GLU A 156 -1.38 11.29 -61.62
C GLU A 156 -0.74 12.09 -60.44
N GLY A 157 -0.85 13.43 -60.45
CA GLY A 157 0.03 14.36 -59.69
C GLY A 157 -0.47 14.90 -58.32
N PRO A 158 0.35 15.68 -57.61
CA PRO A 158 0.15 16.01 -56.19
C PRO A 158 -0.72 17.25 -55.91
N ALA A 159 -1.35 17.25 -54.72
CA ALA A 159 -1.90 18.44 -54.06
C ALA A 159 -0.86 19.00 -53.04
N PRO A 160 -0.93 20.28 -52.63
CA PRO A 160 0.15 20.94 -51.89
C PRO A 160 0.27 20.50 -50.42
N GLU A 161 1.51 20.46 -49.93
CA GLU A 161 1.81 20.22 -48.51
C GLU A 161 1.37 21.41 -47.63
N ALA A 162 0.86 21.10 -46.43
CA ALA A 162 0.66 22.09 -45.38
C ALA A 162 2.01 22.41 -44.70
N PRO A 163 2.23 23.66 -44.21
CA PRO A 163 3.49 24.03 -43.58
C PRO A 163 3.73 23.23 -42.30
N VAL A 164 4.88 22.56 -42.22
CA VAL A 164 5.35 21.89 -41.01
C VAL A 164 5.64 22.95 -39.94
N PRO A 165 5.08 22.85 -38.72
CA PRO A 165 5.42 23.77 -37.64
C PRO A 165 6.88 23.57 -37.21
N GLU A 166 7.60 24.68 -36.96
CA GLU A 166 8.97 24.60 -36.43
C GLU A 166 8.99 23.88 -35.07
N PRO A 167 10.04 23.11 -34.74
CA PRO A 167 10.16 22.49 -33.43
C PRO A 167 10.28 23.57 -32.35
N GLY A 168 9.21 23.74 -31.56
CA GLY A 168 9.23 24.62 -30.39
C GLY A 168 10.34 24.21 -29.42
N GLU A 169 10.89 25.18 -28.69
CA GLU A 169 11.98 24.93 -27.73
C GLU A 169 11.60 23.80 -26.76
N PRO A 170 12.51 22.85 -26.49
CA PRO A 170 12.21 21.72 -25.62
C PRO A 170 11.82 22.23 -24.24
N ALA A 171 10.64 21.82 -23.77
CA ALA A 171 10.08 22.25 -22.49
C ALA A 171 11.13 22.15 -21.36
N PRO A 172 11.19 23.13 -20.44
CA PRO A 172 12.21 23.16 -19.40
C PRO A 172 12.17 21.84 -18.61
N LYS A 173 13.34 21.20 -18.47
CA LYS A 173 13.45 19.92 -17.77
C LYS A 173 12.82 20.06 -16.37
N PRO A 174 11.92 19.15 -15.96
CA PRO A 174 11.28 19.25 -14.65
C PRO A 174 12.33 19.31 -13.55
N GLU A 175 12.14 20.22 -12.60
CA GLU A 175 13.09 20.41 -11.51
C GLU A 175 13.31 19.10 -10.73
N PRO A 176 14.54 18.84 -10.22
CA PRO A 176 14.87 17.59 -9.56
C PRO A 176 14.15 17.49 -8.21
N ALA A 177 12.99 16.82 -8.22
CA ALA A 177 12.05 16.62 -7.11
C ALA A 177 12.68 16.77 -5.71
N SER A 178 12.15 17.72 -4.93
CA SER A 178 12.48 17.93 -3.53
C SER A 178 11.73 16.96 -2.62
N ALA A 179 12.27 16.71 -1.43
CA ALA A 179 11.56 15.99 -0.38
C ALA A 179 10.65 16.97 0.39
N PRO A 180 9.45 16.54 0.87
CA PRO A 180 8.58 17.39 1.68
C PRO A 180 9.28 17.90 2.94
N LYS A 181 9.36 19.23 3.08
CA LYS A 181 9.97 19.88 4.25
C LYS A 181 9.06 19.68 5.48
N PRO A 182 9.61 19.29 6.65
CA PRO A 182 8.86 19.23 7.89
C PRO A 182 8.26 20.57 8.28
N LEU A 183 7.06 20.54 8.87
CA LEU A 183 6.45 21.71 9.48
C LEU A 183 7.24 22.13 10.74
N PRO A 184 7.38 23.45 11.00
CA PRO A 184 7.96 23.92 12.25
C PRO A 184 6.98 23.65 13.41
N VAL A 185 7.54 23.25 14.56
CA VAL A 185 6.81 23.06 15.83
C VAL A 185 7.46 23.92 16.90
N GLY A 186 6.66 24.44 17.84
CA GLY A 186 7.12 25.35 18.89
C GLY A 186 8.04 24.71 19.94
N GLU A 187 8.45 25.53 20.92
CA GLU A 187 9.36 25.12 21.99
C GLU A 187 8.78 24.04 22.92
N SER A 188 7.45 23.89 22.95
CA SER A 188 6.71 22.83 23.67
C SER A 188 5.35 22.59 23.02
N VAL A 189 4.81 21.37 23.11
CA VAL A 189 3.47 21.01 22.61
C VAL A 189 2.49 20.91 23.79
N SER A 190 1.32 21.54 23.70
CA SER A 190 0.31 21.50 24.76
C SER A 190 -0.46 20.18 24.76
N VAL A 191 -0.10 19.26 25.66
CA VAL A 191 -0.73 17.93 25.79
C VAL A 191 -1.74 17.83 26.94
N THR A 192 -2.47 18.92 27.17
CA THR A 192 -3.68 18.93 28.01
C THR A 192 -4.86 18.31 27.25
N PRO A 193 -5.80 17.60 27.91
CA PRO A 193 -6.97 17.00 27.24
C PRO A 193 -7.77 17.99 26.37
N ASP A 194 -7.96 19.24 26.82
CA ASP A 194 -8.66 20.29 26.07
C ASP A 194 -7.93 20.71 24.78
N ALA A 195 -6.59 20.71 24.79
CA ALA A 195 -5.76 21.00 23.61
C ALA A 195 -5.67 19.81 22.64
N LEU A 196 -5.88 18.59 23.14
CA LEU A 196 -5.97 17.37 22.33
C LEU A 196 -7.39 17.17 21.75
N ALA A 197 -8.43 17.78 22.33
CA ALA A 197 -9.84 17.59 21.95
C ALA A 197 -10.17 17.98 20.50
N ALA A 198 -9.40 18.89 19.90
CA ALA A 198 -9.52 19.23 18.48
C ALA A 198 -9.05 18.07 17.57
N GLU A 199 -7.98 17.38 17.95
CA GLU A 199 -7.30 16.38 17.12
C GLU A 199 -8.13 15.12 16.89
N TYR A 200 -8.97 14.73 17.85
CA TYR A 200 -9.87 13.57 17.76
C TYR A 200 -11.33 13.95 17.45
N LYS A 201 -11.62 15.18 17.02
CA LYS A 201 -12.98 15.60 16.65
C LYS A 201 -13.52 14.75 15.48
N GLY A 202 -14.73 14.21 15.67
CA GLY A 202 -15.40 13.38 14.67
C GLY A 202 -14.77 11.99 14.50
N ILE A 203 -14.12 11.48 15.55
CA ILE A 203 -13.71 10.08 15.70
C ILE A 203 -14.89 9.10 15.53
N THR A 204 -14.64 7.96 14.90
CA THR A 204 -15.65 6.93 14.58
C THR A 204 -15.36 5.56 15.22
N GLY A 205 -14.15 5.34 15.76
CA GLY A 205 -13.78 4.17 16.54
C GLY A 205 -12.64 4.49 17.51
N GLU A 206 -12.68 3.92 18.71
CA GLU A 206 -11.66 4.09 19.75
C GLU A 206 -10.78 2.83 19.87
N LEU A 207 -9.64 2.96 20.57
CA LEU A 207 -8.70 1.85 20.79
C LEU A 207 -9.16 0.98 21.98
N GLU A 208 -9.53 -0.27 21.70
CA GLU A 208 -9.79 -1.25 22.74
C GLU A 208 -8.50 -1.62 23.48
N MET A 209 -8.60 -1.87 24.79
CA MET A 209 -7.46 -2.23 25.64
C MET A 209 -6.31 -1.20 25.62
N ALA A 210 -6.60 0.08 25.34
CA ALA A 210 -5.64 1.19 25.28
C ALA A 210 -4.73 1.36 26.51
N GLY A 211 -5.10 0.80 27.67
CA GLY A 211 -4.22 0.73 28.84
C GLY A 211 -2.89 -0.02 28.61
N SER A 212 -2.79 -0.82 27.55
CA SER A 212 -1.54 -1.45 27.08
C SER A 212 -0.57 -0.46 26.40
N LEU A 213 -1.05 0.71 25.95
CA LEU A 213 -0.27 1.71 25.22
C LEU A 213 0.49 2.69 26.12
N LYS A 214 0.40 2.53 27.45
CA LYS A 214 1.09 3.38 28.44
C LYS A 214 2.60 3.58 28.17
N PRO A 215 3.40 2.58 27.72
CA PRO A 215 4.81 2.80 27.40
C PRO A 215 5.00 3.76 26.21
N PHE A 216 4.18 3.61 25.17
CA PHE A 216 4.19 4.49 24.00
C PHE A 216 3.72 5.91 24.34
N PHE A 217 2.69 6.05 25.17
CA PHE A 217 2.24 7.38 25.62
C PHE A 217 3.27 8.06 26.54
N ALA A 218 4.04 7.30 27.33
CA ALA A 218 5.18 7.82 28.06
C ALA A 218 6.31 8.27 27.12
N ALA A 219 6.56 7.56 26.01
CA ALA A 219 7.50 8.02 24.99
C ALA A 219 7.02 9.32 24.30
N LEU A 220 5.73 9.40 23.93
CA LEU A 220 5.13 10.62 23.38
C LEU A 220 5.22 11.80 24.34
N ASP A 221 5.00 11.59 25.65
CA ASP A 221 5.16 12.64 26.66
C ASP A 221 6.56 13.26 26.60
N ARG A 222 7.62 12.44 26.55
CA ARG A 222 9.01 12.93 26.45
C ARG A 222 9.24 13.73 25.17
N THR A 223 8.66 13.29 24.05
CA THR A 223 8.71 14.01 22.77
C THR A 223 7.93 15.33 22.80
N ALA A 224 6.74 15.37 23.42
CA ALA A 224 5.88 16.55 23.53
C ALA A 224 6.46 17.64 24.46
N HIS A 225 7.11 17.23 25.55
CA HIS A 225 7.92 18.08 26.43
C HIS A 225 9.30 18.40 25.82
N ARG A 226 9.57 17.97 24.58
CA ARG A 226 10.75 18.31 23.78
C ARG A 226 12.08 17.94 24.46
N GLU A 227 12.10 16.86 25.22
CA GLU A 227 13.31 16.35 25.88
C GLU A 227 14.43 16.07 24.88
N ALA A 228 15.68 16.39 25.27
CA ALA A 228 16.85 16.14 24.44
C ALA A 228 16.97 14.66 24.05
N GLY A 229 17.00 14.37 22.74
CA GLY A 229 17.05 13.01 22.21
C GLY A 229 15.73 12.23 22.24
N ALA A 230 14.60 12.83 22.62
CA ALA A 230 13.31 12.14 22.67
C ALA A 230 12.69 11.94 21.28
N VAL A 231 13.03 10.81 20.68
CA VAL A 231 12.45 10.34 19.41
C VAL A 231 11.50 9.17 19.67
N THR A 232 10.19 9.42 19.54
CA THR A 232 9.17 8.37 19.61
C THR A 232 9.04 7.68 18.25
N ARG A 233 9.14 6.36 18.20
CA ARG A 233 9.19 5.57 16.97
C ARG A 233 8.02 4.59 16.88
N ILE A 234 7.15 4.82 15.90
CA ILE A 234 6.09 3.90 15.50
C ILE A 234 6.58 3.08 14.29
N THR A 235 6.26 1.78 14.27
CA THR A 235 6.39 0.93 13.08
C THR A 235 5.01 0.37 12.74
N HIS A 236 4.53 0.61 11.51
CA HIS A 236 3.27 0.01 11.04
C HIS A 236 3.57 -1.07 10.00
N TYR A 237 3.27 -2.32 10.34
CA TYR A 237 3.35 -3.49 9.47
C TYR A 237 2.00 -3.77 8.82
N GLY A 238 1.98 -4.02 7.51
CA GLY A 238 0.78 -4.45 6.80
C GLY A 238 1.06 -4.99 5.41
N ALA A 239 0.03 -5.31 4.63
CA ALA A 239 0.19 -5.90 3.30
C ALA A 239 -0.04 -4.86 2.19
N SER A 240 -1.13 -4.99 1.42
CA SER A 240 -1.51 -4.04 0.36
C SER A 240 -2.34 -2.87 0.89
N GLU A 241 -2.95 -3.00 2.07
CA GLU A 241 -3.79 -2.01 2.73
C GLU A 241 -3.00 -0.74 3.11
N ILE A 242 -1.71 -0.87 3.44
CA ILE A 242 -0.77 0.25 3.63
C ILE A 242 0.14 0.48 2.42
N GLY A 243 -0.23 -0.09 1.27
CA GLY A 243 0.53 0.00 0.02
C GLY A 243 0.80 1.43 -0.41
N ALA A 244 1.93 1.63 -1.09
CA ALA A 244 2.37 2.94 -1.58
C ALA A 244 2.46 4.04 -0.48
N ASP A 245 2.56 3.65 0.79
CA ASP A 245 2.55 4.56 1.96
C ASP A 245 1.27 5.40 2.04
N GLY A 246 0.13 4.79 1.70
CA GLY A 246 -1.24 5.32 1.76
C GLY A 246 -1.65 5.86 3.13
N ILE A 247 -2.31 5.01 3.91
CA ILE A 247 -2.75 5.23 5.30
C ILE A 247 -1.60 5.79 6.17
N THR A 248 -0.41 5.19 6.04
CA THR A 248 0.74 5.43 6.93
C THR A 248 1.35 6.82 6.78
N SER A 249 1.39 7.39 5.58
CA SER A 249 1.84 8.79 5.40
C SER A 249 0.91 9.79 6.09
N VAL A 250 -0.38 9.50 6.20
CA VAL A 250 -1.37 10.41 6.82
C VAL A 250 -1.22 10.42 8.33
N VAL A 251 -1.13 9.24 8.97
CA VAL A 251 -0.85 9.12 10.41
C VAL A 251 0.49 9.78 10.75
N ARG A 252 1.54 9.47 9.96
CA ARG A 252 2.89 10.07 10.05
C ARG A 252 2.83 11.59 10.01
N ARG A 253 2.24 12.18 8.96
CA ARG A 253 2.21 13.64 8.76
C ARG A 253 1.43 14.35 9.86
N LYS A 254 0.30 13.80 10.32
CA LYS A 254 -0.48 14.37 11.42
C LYS A 254 0.29 14.32 12.75
N LEU A 255 0.84 13.16 13.13
CA LEU A 255 1.68 13.05 14.33
C LEU A 255 2.92 13.97 14.26
N GLN A 256 3.55 14.11 13.09
CA GLN A 256 4.72 14.98 12.91
C GLN A 256 4.37 16.48 12.88
N ALA A 257 3.15 16.85 12.50
CA ALA A 257 2.66 18.22 12.61
C ALA A 257 2.42 18.60 14.08
N TYR A 258 1.90 17.67 14.89
CA TYR A 258 1.60 17.90 16.30
C TYR A 258 2.84 17.81 17.20
N PHE A 259 3.60 16.71 17.12
CA PHE A 259 4.74 16.39 18.01
C PHE A 259 6.11 16.72 17.42
N GLY A 260 6.18 17.19 16.17
CA GLY A 260 7.41 17.43 15.42
C GLY A 260 7.91 16.18 14.67
N SER A 261 8.68 16.40 13.62
CA SER A 261 9.31 15.34 12.83
C SER A 261 10.73 15.04 13.32
N ALA A 262 10.98 13.82 13.77
CA ALA A 262 12.34 13.32 14.00
C ALA A 262 12.93 12.59 12.76
N GLY A 263 12.28 12.69 11.60
CA GLY A 263 12.73 12.13 10.33
C GLY A 263 11.67 11.22 9.69
N LYS A 264 12.07 10.41 8.70
CA LYS A 264 11.16 9.63 7.86
C LYS A 264 11.23 8.10 8.05
N GLY A 265 12.11 7.63 8.93
CA GLY A 265 12.15 6.24 9.40
C GLY A 265 12.68 5.28 8.34
N TRP A 266 12.20 4.03 8.38
CA TRP A 266 12.71 2.94 7.55
C TRP A 266 12.40 3.10 6.05
N VAL A 267 13.41 2.83 5.21
CA VAL A 267 13.29 2.65 3.76
C VAL A 267 14.14 1.44 3.33
N ASN A 268 13.57 0.50 2.57
CA ASN A 268 14.32 -0.63 1.99
C ASN A 268 15.37 -0.14 0.96
N VAL A 269 16.49 -0.88 0.80
CA VAL A 269 17.53 -0.57 -0.22
C VAL A 269 17.14 -1.05 -1.63
N ALA A 270 16.34 -2.10 -1.68
CA ALA A 270 15.80 -2.71 -2.87
C ALA A 270 14.26 -2.71 -2.76
N PRO A 271 13.53 -2.39 -3.84
CA PRO A 271 12.07 -2.39 -3.79
C PRO A 271 11.58 -3.84 -3.82
N GLY A 272 10.88 -4.31 -2.78
CA GLY A 272 10.38 -5.69 -2.75
C GLY A 272 9.35 -6.01 -3.83
N TRP A 273 8.72 -4.97 -4.39
CA TRP A 273 7.70 -5.01 -5.44
C TRP A 273 7.71 -3.67 -6.20
N GLN A 274 7.23 -3.67 -7.44
CA GLN A 274 7.24 -2.48 -8.32
C GLN A 274 6.48 -1.27 -7.76
N TRP A 275 5.47 -1.49 -6.91
CA TRP A 275 4.65 -0.43 -6.30
C TRP A 275 5.21 0.13 -4.97
N TYR A 276 6.44 -0.22 -4.58
CA TYR A 276 7.06 0.30 -3.36
C TYR A 276 7.28 1.82 -3.45
N LYS A 277 6.51 2.59 -2.68
CA LYS A 277 6.64 4.04 -2.52
C LYS A 277 6.71 4.43 -1.04
N HIS A 278 7.34 5.56 -0.75
CA HIS A 278 7.36 6.23 0.55
C HIS A 278 7.14 7.72 0.29
N LYS A 279 5.98 8.27 0.68
CA LYS A 279 5.49 9.56 0.13
C LYS A 279 6.28 10.78 0.60
N ASP A 280 7.13 10.61 1.62
CA ASP A 280 7.94 11.67 2.21
C ASP A 280 9.46 11.55 1.89
N VAL A 281 9.87 10.61 1.04
CA VAL A 281 11.28 10.40 0.64
C VAL A 281 11.38 10.28 -0.88
N VAL A 282 12.24 11.10 -1.49
CA VAL A 282 12.58 10.96 -2.92
C VAL A 282 13.59 9.82 -3.04
N TYR A 283 13.05 8.61 -3.16
CA TYR A 283 13.78 7.34 -3.30
C TYR A 283 13.97 6.95 -4.76
N LYS A 284 15.19 6.57 -5.15
CA LYS A 284 15.50 5.98 -6.47
C LYS A 284 16.51 4.85 -6.30
N THR A 285 16.33 3.74 -7.02
CA THR A 285 17.11 2.51 -6.84
C THR A 285 17.34 1.80 -8.18
N ARG A 286 18.47 1.10 -8.32
CA ARG A 286 18.86 0.30 -9.50
C ARG A 286 19.83 -0.82 -9.15
N GLY A 287 19.82 -1.90 -9.91
CA GLY A 287 20.82 -2.98 -9.85
C GLY A 287 20.79 -3.88 -8.60
N TRP A 288 20.06 -3.50 -7.54
CA TRP A 288 19.81 -4.37 -6.39
C TRP A 288 18.82 -5.47 -6.76
N SER A 289 19.18 -6.73 -6.52
CA SER A 289 18.24 -7.86 -6.60
C SER A 289 17.50 -7.97 -5.28
N SER A 290 16.19 -7.68 -5.29
CA SER A 290 15.31 -7.86 -4.14
C SER A 290 15.05 -9.34 -3.86
N ARG A 291 14.96 -9.69 -2.58
CA ARG A 291 14.49 -11.00 -2.08
C ARG A 291 13.60 -10.76 -0.87
N THR A 292 12.42 -11.38 -0.81
CA THR A 292 11.41 -11.07 0.21
C THR A 292 11.05 -12.28 1.07
N VAL A 293 10.58 -12.01 2.29
CA VAL A 293 10.06 -13.06 3.20
C VAL A 293 8.80 -13.77 2.66
N THR A 294 8.13 -13.19 1.66
CA THR A 294 6.89 -13.72 1.08
C THR A 294 7.16 -14.69 -0.07
N SER A 295 8.20 -14.44 -0.88
CA SER A 295 8.49 -15.16 -2.12
C SER A 295 9.82 -15.93 -2.15
N ASP A 296 10.82 -15.54 -1.37
CA ASP A 296 12.22 -15.99 -1.59
C ASP A 296 12.81 -16.74 -0.40
N ASP A 297 12.96 -18.05 -0.51
CA ASP A 297 13.73 -18.82 0.45
C ASP A 297 15.24 -18.74 0.16
N LEU A 298 15.86 -17.66 0.66
CA LEU A 298 17.29 -17.32 0.47
C LEU A 298 18.26 -18.49 0.71
N ASN A 299 17.94 -19.37 1.65
CA ASN A 299 18.79 -20.48 2.10
C ASN A 299 18.23 -21.87 1.75
N GLY A 300 17.12 -21.94 0.99
CA GLY A 300 16.39 -23.20 0.74
C GLY A 300 15.89 -23.89 2.01
N LYS A 301 15.71 -23.13 3.10
CA LYS A 301 15.21 -23.57 4.41
C LYS A 301 14.36 -22.45 5.04
N TRP A 302 13.08 -22.41 4.69
CA TRP A 302 12.08 -21.53 5.31
C TRP A 302 12.19 -21.52 6.84
N GLY A 303 12.06 -20.33 7.44
CA GLY A 303 12.29 -20.12 8.88
C GLY A 303 13.76 -19.95 9.26
N LYS A 304 14.71 -20.07 8.31
CA LYS A 304 16.16 -19.81 8.53
C LYS A 304 16.73 -18.68 7.66
N SER A 305 15.95 -18.19 6.70
CA SER A 305 16.34 -17.13 5.77
C SER A 305 16.33 -15.73 6.42
N ARG A 306 17.30 -14.88 6.04
CA ARG A 306 17.56 -13.56 6.64
C ARG A 306 17.09 -12.39 5.78
N TYR A 307 16.09 -11.65 6.23
CA TYR A 307 15.53 -10.47 5.55
C TYR A 307 15.66 -9.23 6.44
N GLY A 308 15.66 -8.05 5.85
CA GLY A 308 15.70 -6.81 6.61
C GLY A 308 14.48 -6.61 7.50
N PHE A 309 14.55 -5.66 8.44
CA PHE A 309 13.40 -5.21 9.24
C PHE A 309 12.13 -4.96 8.40
N GLY A 310 12.29 -4.45 7.17
CA GLY A 310 11.22 -4.25 6.20
C GLY A 310 10.81 -5.48 5.37
N GLY A 311 11.15 -6.70 5.80
CA GLY A 311 10.82 -7.98 5.14
C GLY A 311 11.53 -8.25 3.80
N VAL A 312 12.54 -7.44 3.45
CA VAL A 312 13.27 -7.48 2.18
C VAL A 312 14.78 -7.50 2.42
N ALA A 313 15.52 -8.27 1.64
CA ALA A 313 16.98 -8.17 1.49
C ALA A 313 17.33 -7.72 0.06
N GLY A 314 18.24 -6.76 -0.06
CA GLY A 314 18.82 -6.30 -1.32
C GLY A 314 20.20 -6.92 -1.55
N LEU A 315 20.35 -7.60 -2.68
CA LEU A 315 21.58 -8.28 -3.08
C LEU A 315 22.30 -7.47 -4.17
N GLY A 316 23.47 -6.94 -3.82
CA GLY A 316 24.34 -6.18 -4.71
C GLY A 316 25.46 -7.06 -5.27
N TRP A 317 25.23 -7.65 -6.43
CA TRP A 317 26.20 -8.46 -7.18
C TRP A 317 27.12 -7.58 -8.03
N GLY A 318 28.39 -7.98 -8.24
CA GLY A 318 29.32 -7.39 -9.23
C GLY A 318 29.81 -5.95 -8.97
N GLY A 319 29.07 -5.15 -8.21
CA GLY A 319 29.26 -3.70 -8.07
C GLY A 319 28.31 -2.91 -8.98
N GLY A 320 27.99 -1.67 -8.58
CA GLY A 320 27.14 -0.76 -9.37
C GLY A 320 25.64 -0.83 -9.10
N ALA A 321 25.18 -1.67 -8.17
CA ALA A 321 23.86 -1.50 -7.56
C ALA A 321 23.86 -0.21 -6.73
N GLU A 322 22.78 0.57 -6.78
CA GLU A 322 22.71 1.91 -6.19
C GLU A 322 21.31 2.22 -5.68
N ALA A 323 21.21 2.74 -4.46
CA ALA A 323 20.01 3.29 -3.87
C ALA A 323 20.29 4.71 -3.36
N SER A 324 19.41 5.65 -3.67
CA SER A 324 19.53 7.06 -3.28
C SER A 324 18.27 7.52 -2.56
N TYR A 325 18.48 8.33 -1.52
CA TYR A 325 17.43 8.84 -0.64
C TYR A 325 17.66 10.34 -0.46
N LYS A 326 16.82 11.15 -1.10
CA LYS A 326 16.73 12.59 -0.82
C LYS A 326 15.60 12.81 0.20
N VAL A 327 15.91 13.48 1.30
CA VAL A 327 15.08 13.52 2.52
C VAL A 327 15.44 14.71 3.42
N TRP A 328 14.47 15.23 4.17
CA TRP A 328 14.72 16.13 5.32
C TRP A 328 15.00 15.32 6.59
N SER A 329 16.16 14.67 6.60
CA SER A 329 16.76 13.90 7.70
C SER A 329 18.28 14.08 7.64
N ASP A 330 18.97 14.08 8.79
CA ASP A 330 20.44 14.27 8.86
C ASP A 330 21.21 13.01 9.28
N ARG A 331 20.52 11.95 9.71
CA ARG A 331 21.07 10.68 10.17
C ARG A 331 20.59 9.56 9.26
N LEU A 332 21.49 8.98 8.47
CA LEU A 332 21.24 7.69 7.82
C LEU A 332 21.90 6.61 8.66
N GLU A 333 21.15 5.61 9.09
CA GLU A 333 21.71 4.36 9.63
C GLU A 333 21.41 3.24 8.66
N LEU A 334 22.46 2.64 8.10
CA LEU A 334 22.43 1.55 7.14
C LEU A 334 22.40 0.22 7.88
N PHE A 335 21.51 -0.68 7.49
CA PHE A 335 21.38 -2.03 8.04
C PHE A 335 21.85 -3.06 7.00
N TYR A 336 22.76 -3.96 7.38
CA TYR A 336 23.36 -4.94 6.47
C TYR A 336 23.84 -6.21 7.18
N LEU A 337 24.13 -7.26 6.40
CA LEU A 337 24.69 -8.52 6.88
C LEU A 337 26.22 -8.51 6.76
N GLY A 338 26.91 -8.67 7.88
CA GLY A 338 28.31 -9.10 7.88
C GLY A 338 28.37 -10.62 7.70
N TYR A 339 29.09 -11.14 6.72
CA TYR A 339 29.25 -12.60 6.49
C TYR A 339 30.41 -12.94 5.54
N PRO A 340 30.89 -14.20 5.44
CA PRO A 340 32.15 -14.51 4.75
C PRO A 340 32.20 -14.20 3.24
N LYS A 341 31.05 -14.16 2.56
CA LYS A 341 30.95 -13.84 1.11
C LYS A 341 30.61 -12.36 0.84
N GLY A 342 30.63 -11.52 1.89
CA GLY A 342 30.27 -10.10 1.83
C GLY A 342 31.00 -9.34 0.73
N GLY A 343 30.28 -8.43 0.08
CA GLY A 343 30.83 -7.46 -0.84
C GLY A 343 31.26 -6.18 -0.13
N ASP A 344 31.88 -5.29 -0.88
CA ASP A 344 32.19 -3.94 -0.41
C ASP A 344 31.00 -3.00 -0.72
N VAL A 345 30.72 -2.10 0.20
CA VAL A 345 29.64 -1.10 0.13
C VAL A 345 30.25 0.29 0.24
N ALA A 346 29.70 1.23 -0.51
CA ALA A 346 30.07 2.64 -0.46
C ALA A 346 28.86 3.49 -0.10
N VAL A 347 29.05 4.52 0.73
CA VAL A 347 28.03 5.54 1.00
C VAL A 347 28.60 6.93 0.81
N SER A 348 27.87 7.79 0.12
CA SER A 348 28.16 9.24 0.01
C SER A 348 26.97 10.07 0.48
N VAL A 349 27.28 11.30 0.90
CA VAL A 349 26.29 12.26 1.41
C VAL A 349 26.47 13.59 0.68
N ASN A 350 25.37 14.16 0.18
CA ASN A 350 25.29 15.45 -0.49
C ASN A 350 26.28 15.63 -1.67
N GLY A 351 26.59 14.53 -2.38
CA GLY A 351 27.56 14.53 -3.48
C GLY A 351 29.04 14.61 -3.05
N GLY A 352 29.31 14.52 -1.75
CA GLY A 352 30.66 14.40 -1.19
C GLY A 352 31.33 13.06 -1.48
N PRO A 353 32.55 12.82 -0.93
CA PRO A 353 33.29 11.59 -1.15
C PRO A 353 32.53 10.35 -0.67
N GLU A 354 32.79 9.22 -1.31
CA GLU A 354 32.27 7.91 -0.92
C GLU A 354 33.12 7.29 0.20
N GLU A 355 32.52 7.04 1.37
CA GLU A 355 33.10 6.17 2.39
C GLU A 355 32.87 4.71 2.00
N VAL A 356 33.95 3.96 1.78
CA VAL A 356 33.92 2.55 1.35
C VAL A 356 34.33 1.64 2.50
N PHE A 357 33.57 0.56 2.72
CA PHE A 357 33.82 -0.44 3.76
C PHE A 357 33.35 -1.82 3.31
N SER A 358 33.91 -2.89 3.90
CA SER A 358 33.55 -4.26 3.55
C SER A 358 32.41 -4.79 4.42
N THR A 359 31.53 -5.64 3.86
CA THR A 359 30.54 -6.41 4.61
C THR A 359 31.01 -7.85 4.89
N LYS A 360 32.32 -8.10 4.82
CA LYS A 360 32.94 -9.37 5.19
C LYS A 360 33.05 -9.52 6.71
N ALA A 361 32.67 -10.69 7.22
CA ALA A 361 32.85 -11.10 8.61
C ALA A 361 32.97 -12.63 8.69
N ASP A 362 33.56 -13.16 9.74
CA ASP A 362 33.83 -14.62 9.88
C ASP A 362 32.55 -15.46 10.03
N ALA A 363 31.45 -14.86 10.47
CA ALA A 363 30.14 -15.47 10.63
C ALA A 363 29.02 -14.49 10.26
N GLU A 364 27.81 -14.99 10.04
CA GLU A 364 26.64 -14.17 9.73
C GLU A 364 26.18 -13.33 10.94
N THR A 365 26.37 -12.01 10.87
CA THR A 365 26.01 -11.05 11.93
C THR A 365 25.28 -9.83 11.39
N ASP A 366 24.29 -9.35 12.14
CA ASP A 366 23.51 -8.17 11.80
C ASP A 366 24.28 -6.91 12.23
N LEU A 367 24.58 -6.02 11.28
CA LEU A 367 25.40 -4.83 11.50
C LEU A 367 24.64 -3.56 11.10
N THR A 368 24.95 -2.46 11.79
CA THR A 368 24.55 -1.12 11.36
C THR A 368 25.74 -0.16 11.25
N LYS A 369 25.60 0.85 10.38
CA LYS A 369 26.60 1.92 10.21
C LYS A 369 25.91 3.26 9.97
N VAL A 370 26.31 4.28 10.74
CA VAL A 370 25.69 5.61 10.73
C VAL A 370 26.51 6.59 9.88
N PHE A 371 25.81 7.39 9.08
CA PHE A 371 26.33 8.49 8.26
C PHE A 371 25.55 9.76 8.56
N ARG A 372 26.22 10.92 8.50
CA ARG A 372 25.64 12.23 8.83
C ARG A 372 25.62 13.16 7.62
N GLY A 373 24.48 13.83 7.44
CA GLY A 373 24.31 14.98 6.55
C GLY A 373 24.32 16.30 7.34
N THR A 374 23.83 17.35 6.69
CA THR A 374 23.67 18.68 7.27
C THR A 374 22.39 18.75 8.11
N PRO A 375 22.45 19.04 9.43
CA PRO A 375 21.26 19.19 10.26
C PRO A 375 20.34 20.31 9.75
N GLY A 376 19.02 20.08 9.82
CA GLY A 376 18.02 21.08 9.44
C GLY A 376 17.94 21.41 7.94
N ALA A 377 18.47 20.56 7.06
CA ALA A 377 18.46 20.72 5.61
C ALA A 377 17.85 19.51 4.87
N GLU A 378 17.56 19.66 3.57
CA GLU A 378 17.41 18.52 2.66
C GLU A 378 18.79 17.89 2.44
N ASN A 379 18.92 16.59 2.71
CA ASN A 379 20.11 15.82 2.44
C ASN A 379 19.83 14.77 1.35
N THR A 380 20.85 14.42 0.58
CA THR A 380 20.82 13.29 -0.36
C THR A 380 21.88 12.28 0.04
N PHE A 381 21.45 11.09 0.46
CA PHE A 381 22.33 9.97 0.75
C PHE A 381 22.32 8.98 -0.41
N VAL A 382 23.46 8.38 -0.74
CA VAL A 382 23.56 7.37 -1.80
C VAL A 382 24.36 6.17 -1.32
N VAL A 383 23.77 4.98 -1.37
CA VAL A 383 24.32 3.68 -0.97
C VAL A 383 24.59 2.84 -2.23
N LYS A 384 25.80 2.31 -2.40
CA LYS A 384 26.22 1.55 -3.59
C LYS A 384 26.92 0.24 -3.23
N SER A 385 26.77 -0.80 -4.07
CA SER A 385 27.67 -1.96 -4.05
C SER A 385 28.94 -1.67 -4.86
N LYS A 386 30.08 -2.19 -4.41
CA LYS A 386 31.41 -2.01 -5.05
C LYS A 386 32.04 -3.30 -5.58
N GLY A 387 31.37 -4.44 -5.45
CA GLY A 387 31.92 -5.74 -5.82
C GLY A 387 32.67 -6.38 -4.65
N GLY A 388 33.77 -7.09 -4.92
CA GLY A 388 34.58 -7.76 -3.88
C GLY A 388 33.94 -8.99 -3.21
N GLY A 389 32.66 -9.24 -3.50
CA GLY A 389 31.77 -10.27 -2.95
C GLY A 389 30.32 -9.89 -3.29
N THR A 390 29.33 -10.41 -2.56
CA THR A 390 27.92 -9.97 -2.69
C THR A 390 27.52 -9.10 -1.50
N ALA A 391 27.13 -7.86 -1.76
CA ALA A 391 26.65 -6.97 -0.70
C ALA A 391 25.21 -7.36 -0.31
N HIS A 392 25.01 -7.83 0.94
CA HIS A 392 23.70 -8.11 1.50
C HIS A 392 23.28 -6.91 2.36
N VAL A 393 22.49 -6.00 1.79
CA VAL A 393 22.02 -4.78 2.45
C VAL A 393 20.50 -4.86 2.64
N TYR A 394 20.00 -4.46 3.80
CA TYR A 394 18.59 -4.57 4.15
C TYR A 394 17.83 -3.28 3.81
N GLY A 395 18.31 -2.16 4.32
CA GLY A 395 17.65 -0.87 4.23
C GLY A 395 18.34 0.16 5.10
N VAL A 396 17.65 1.29 5.29
CA VAL A 396 18.15 2.44 6.02
C VAL A 396 17.07 3.00 6.93
N THR A 397 17.43 3.57 8.08
CA THR A 397 16.57 4.54 8.78
C THR A 397 17.05 5.96 8.47
N LEU A 398 16.13 6.83 8.08
CA LEU A 398 16.39 8.23 7.75
C LEU A 398 15.85 9.14 8.87
N GLU A 399 16.66 9.44 9.88
CA GLU A 399 16.27 10.12 11.11
C GLU A 399 17.01 11.46 11.33
N THR A 400 16.76 12.08 12.46
CA THR A 400 17.49 13.18 13.10
C THR A 400 17.64 12.81 14.58
N ASP A 401 18.44 13.54 15.36
CA ASP A 401 18.54 13.29 16.82
C ASP A 401 17.31 13.80 17.62
N GLY A 402 16.26 14.29 16.95
CA GLY A 402 15.01 14.74 17.57
C GLY A 402 15.08 16.12 18.24
N PRO A 403 14.12 16.45 19.14
CA PRO A 403 12.96 15.65 19.51
C PRO A 403 11.91 15.57 18.39
N GLY A 404 11.13 14.49 18.35
CA GLY A 404 10.01 14.34 17.41
C GLY A 404 9.53 12.90 17.21
N VAL A 405 8.56 12.70 16.33
CA VAL A 405 8.02 11.39 15.95
C VAL A 405 8.68 10.86 14.68
N VAL A 406 8.95 9.56 14.65
CA VAL A 406 9.26 8.75 13.45
C VAL A 406 8.16 7.69 13.27
N TYR A 407 7.79 7.42 12.03
CA TYR A 407 6.76 6.44 11.68
C TYR A 407 7.25 5.62 10.47
N ASP A 408 7.40 4.30 10.59
CA ASP A 408 7.74 3.43 9.46
C ASP A 408 6.49 2.92 8.73
N CYS A 409 6.64 2.69 7.42
CA CYS A 409 5.68 1.96 6.61
C CYS A 409 6.30 0.62 6.15
N ILE A 410 5.98 -0.47 6.85
CA ILE A 410 6.43 -1.82 6.53
C ILE A 410 5.30 -2.57 5.81
N GLN A 411 4.97 -2.04 4.63
CA GLN A 411 4.19 -2.72 3.58
C GLN A 411 4.91 -4.00 3.15
N LEU A 412 4.14 -5.08 2.93
CA LEU A 412 4.55 -6.32 2.24
C LEU A 412 3.37 -6.77 1.36
N ILE A 413 3.26 -6.17 0.17
CA ILE A 413 2.07 -6.29 -0.69
C ILE A 413 1.74 -7.77 -1.00
N GLY A 414 0.47 -8.13 -0.87
CA GLY A 414 -0.04 -9.49 -1.10
C GLY A 414 0.27 -10.52 0.00
N THR A 415 0.92 -10.12 1.10
CA THR A 415 1.26 -11.09 2.16
C THR A 415 0.11 -11.42 3.10
N ARG A 416 0.13 -12.66 3.60
CA ARG A 416 -0.62 -13.14 4.78
C ARG A 416 0.28 -13.05 6.01
N ALA A 417 -0.28 -12.86 7.20
CA ALA A 417 0.49 -12.76 8.44
C ALA A 417 1.47 -13.94 8.62
N SER A 418 1.02 -15.14 8.27
CA SER A 418 1.75 -16.40 8.38
C SER A 418 3.11 -16.40 7.67
N ARG A 419 3.34 -15.59 6.63
CA ARG A 419 4.64 -15.54 5.94
C ARG A 419 5.76 -14.99 6.85
N TYR A 420 5.47 -14.26 7.93
CA TYR A 420 6.49 -13.92 8.95
C TYR A 420 7.05 -15.15 9.70
N LEU A 421 6.41 -16.32 9.59
CA LEU A 421 6.99 -17.57 10.11
C LEU A 421 8.18 -18.07 9.27
N ASN A 422 8.31 -17.60 8.02
CA ASN A 422 9.46 -17.86 7.12
C ASN A 422 10.71 -17.07 7.52
N PHE A 423 10.53 -15.96 8.25
CA PHE A 423 11.62 -15.13 8.77
C PHE A 423 12.36 -15.88 9.88
N ASN A 424 13.70 -15.88 9.84
CA ASN A 424 14.51 -16.37 10.95
C ASN A 424 14.15 -15.62 12.26
N GLU A 425 13.81 -16.38 13.31
CA GLU A 425 13.24 -15.84 14.55
C GLU A 425 14.22 -14.99 15.36
N GLU A 426 15.46 -15.46 15.53
CA GLU A 426 16.51 -14.71 16.24
C GLU A 426 16.91 -13.45 15.47
N HIS A 427 16.92 -13.54 14.14
CA HIS A 427 17.20 -12.41 13.25
C HIS A 427 16.08 -11.36 13.27
N LEU A 428 14.79 -11.75 13.21
CA LEU A 428 13.67 -10.81 13.30
C LEU A 428 13.65 -10.10 14.67
N LYS A 429 13.90 -10.86 15.74
CA LYS A 429 14.13 -10.31 17.08
C LYS A 429 15.28 -9.30 17.05
N ARG A 430 16.42 -9.63 16.45
CA ARG A 430 17.59 -8.74 16.38
C ARG A 430 17.37 -7.49 15.54
N GLN A 431 16.69 -7.58 14.40
CA GLN A 431 16.30 -6.41 13.60
C GLN A 431 15.40 -5.46 14.40
N THR A 432 14.47 -6.02 15.19
CA THR A 432 13.57 -5.24 16.06
C THR A 432 14.29 -4.61 17.25
N GLU A 433 15.25 -5.31 17.88
CA GLU A 433 16.13 -4.76 18.93
C GLU A 433 17.00 -3.60 18.44
N LEU A 434 17.45 -3.65 17.18
CA LEU A 434 18.24 -2.58 16.56
C LEU A 434 17.33 -1.37 16.26
N ARG A 435 16.14 -1.61 15.70
CA ARG A 435 15.22 -0.56 15.26
C ARG A 435 14.43 0.10 16.41
N LYS A 436 14.17 -0.60 17.52
CA LYS A 436 13.56 -0.06 18.76
C LYS A 436 12.25 0.73 18.52
N PRO A 437 11.17 0.07 18.10
CA PRO A 437 9.84 0.68 18.06
C PRO A 437 9.25 0.83 19.48
N ASP A 438 8.79 2.05 19.82
CA ASP A 438 7.98 2.32 21.02
C ASP A 438 6.54 1.81 20.84
N LEU A 439 6.06 1.76 19.59
CA LEU A 439 4.77 1.20 19.19
C LEU A 439 4.90 0.38 17.89
N GLN A 440 4.35 -0.83 17.89
CA GLN A 440 4.15 -1.65 16.69
C GLN A 440 2.65 -1.73 16.36
N VAL A 441 2.26 -1.28 15.17
CA VAL A 441 0.91 -1.49 14.61
C VAL A 441 1.00 -2.66 13.64
N ILE A 442 0.11 -3.65 13.77
CA ILE A 442 0.12 -4.89 12.99
C ILE A 442 -1.24 -5.03 12.30
N LEU A 443 -1.26 -4.80 10.98
CA LEU A 443 -2.43 -4.84 10.11
C LEU A 443 -2.30 -6.00 9.10
N TYR A 444 -2.80 -7.18 9.48
CA TYR A 444 -2.87 -8.33 8.57
C TYR A 444 -4.20 -9.07 8.74
N GLY A 445 -4.64 -9.73 7.66
CA GLY A 445 -5.89 -10.48 7.59
C GLY A 445 -6.63 -10.31 6.27
N GLY A 446 -6.38 -9.25 5.49
CA GLY A 446 -7.07 -8.98 4.22
C GLY A 446 -6.79 -10.04 3.15
N ASN A 447 -5.54 -10.47 3.00
CA ASN A 447 -5.14 -11.53 2.07
C ASN A 447 -5.56 -12.95 2.53
N GLU A 448 -5.92 -13.10 3.80
CA GLU A 448 -6.56 -14.30 4.35
C GLU A 448 -8.07 -14.37 4.05
N LEU A 449 -8.72 -13.26 3.65
CA LEU A 449 -10.14 -13.26 3.28
C LEU A 449 -10.43 -13.96 1.94
N VAL A 450 -9.40 -14.20 1.12
CA VAL A 450 -9.48 -14.96 -0.13
C VAL A 450 -9.72 -16.46 0.15
N ASP A 451 -9.21 -16.98 1.26
CA ASP A 451 -9.34 -18.39 1.66
C ASP A 451 -10.72 -18.64 2.30
N ARG A 452 -11.78 -18.65 1.49
CA ARG A 452 -13.20 -18.75 1.92
C ARG A 452 -13.47 -19.87 2.95
N ASP A 453 -12.77 -21.01 2.81
CA ASP A 453 -12.89 -22.20 3.65
C ASP A 453 -11.77 -22.34 4.69
N MET A 454 -11.05 -21.26 5.04
CA MET A 454 -9.92 -21.28 5.97
C MET A 454 -10.29 -21.85 7.35
N ALA A 455 -9.53 -22.85 7.79
CA ALA A 455 -9.63 -23.41 9.14
C ALA A 455 -9.19 -22.37 10.20
N LEU A 456 -10.15 -21.89 10.99
CA LEU A 456 -9.95 -20.78 11.93
C LEU A 456 -8.99 -21.08 13.08
N GLY A 457 -8.92 -22.33 13.58
CA GLY A 457 -7.98 -22.72 14.64
C GLY A 457 -6.51 -22.58 14.22
N PRO A 458 -6.09 -23.23 13.12
CA PRO A 458 -4.75 -23.02 12.53
C PRO A 458 -4.44 -21.57 12.15
N TYR A 459 -5.45 -20.74 11.87
CA TYR A 459 -5.25 -19.29 11.72
C TYR A 459 -4.96 -18.61 13.06
N GLU A 460 -5.77 -18.82 14.09
CA GLU A 460 -5.62 -18.24 15.43
C GLU A 460 -4.24 -18.56 16.05
N GLU A 461 -3.80 -19.82 15.95
CA GLU A 461 -2.47 -20.28 16.39
C GLU A 461 -1.31 -19.59 15.64
N LYS A 462 -1.40 -19.53 14.30
CA LYS A 462 -0.34 -18.92 13.47
C LYS A 462 -0.27 -17.41 13.67
N TYR A 463 -1.41 -16.74 13.77
CA TYR A 463 -1.49 -15.28 13.93
C TYR A 463 -0.97 -14.83 15.30
N GLU A 464 -1.28 -15.56 16.38
CA GLU A 464 -0.66 -15.33 17.69
C GLU A 464 0.87 -15.53 17.65
N LYS A 465 1.34 -16.62 17.03
CA LYS A 465 2.78 -16.89 16.90
C LYS A 465 3.52 -15.79 16.13
N VAL A 466 2.90 -15.26 15.06
CA VAL A 466 3.43 -14.14 14.27
C VAL A 466 3.57 -12.88 15.14
N ILE A 467 2.51 -12.45 15.85
CA ILE A 467 2.56 -11.25 16.68
C ILE A 467 3.61 -11.39 17.80
N ARG A 468 3.67 -12.55 18.45
CA ARG A 468 4.70 -12.83 19.49
C ARG A 468 6.12 -12.74 18.91
N ARG A 469 6.35 -13.28 17.70
CA ARG A 469 7.67 -13.25 17.04
C ARG A 469 8.07 -11.84 16.60
N MET A 470 7.17 -11.08 15.98
CA MET A 470 7.44 -9.69 15.56
C MET A 470 7.83 -8.81 16.75
N ARG A 471 7.10 -8.92 17.87
CA ARG A 471 7.36 -8.13 19.08
C ARG A 471 8.59 -8.58 19.88
N ALA A 472 9.20 -9.73 19.59
CA ALA A 472 10.21 -10.36 20.45
C ALA A 472 11.47 -9.51 20.72
N GLY A 473 11.79 -8.54 19.84
CA GLY A 473 12.91 -7.61 20.01
C GLY A 473 12.56 -6.28 20.69
N ALA A 474 11.28 -6.03 20.98
CA ALA A 474 10.81 -4.86 21.72
C ALA A 474 9.65 -5.26 22.66
N PRO A 475 9.92 -6.08 23.70
CA PRO A 475 8.89 -6.62 24.60
C PRO A 475 8.20 -5.52 25.42
N ASP A 476 8.94 -4.49 25.84
CA ASP A 476 8.43 -3.31 26.54
C ASP A 476 7.72 -2.31 25.59
N GLY A 477 7.85 -2.52 24.28
CA GLY A 477 7.19 -1.73 23.25
C GLY A 477 5.69 -2.01 23.19
N ALA A 478 4.90 -0.94 23.07
CA ALA A 478 3.47 -1.02 22.92
C ALA A 478 3.08 -1.68 21.58
N CYS A 479 1.82 -2.13 21.49
CA CYS A 479 1.33 -2.84 20.33
C CYS A 479 -0.15 -2.52 20.07
N ILE A 480 -0.50 -2.37 18.80
CA ILE A 480 -1.88 -2.38 18.29
C ILE A 480 -1.99 -3.51 17.27
N VAL A 481 -2.94 -4.43 17.48
CA VAL A 481 -3.45 -5.28 16.40
C VAL A 481 -4.58 -4.49 15.73
N MET A 482 -4.42 -4.21 14.44
CA MET A 482 -5.39 -3.48 13.65
C MET A 482 -6.11 -4.46 12.73
N SER A 483 -7.44 -4.48 12.75
CA SER A 483 -8.18 -5.36 11.85
C SER A 483 -8.02 -4.92 10.40
N PRO A 484 -8.21 -5.83 9.43
CA PRO A 484 -8.48 -5.45 8.06
C PRO A 484 -9.64 -4.45 7.99
N GLN A 485 -9.61 -3.62 6.96
CA GLN A 485 -10.74 -2.84 6.49
C GLN A 485 -11.88 -3.74 6.00
N ASP A 486 -13.05 -3.18 5.72
CA ASP A 486 -14.12 -3.93 5.07
C ASP A 486 -13.65 -4.43 3.69
N HIS A 487 -13.91 -5.70 3.36
CA HIS A 487 -13.74 -6.24 2.01
C HIS A 487 -15.12 -6.66 1.51
N GLY A 488 -15.45 -6.25 0.30
CA GLY A 488 -16.73 -6.52 -0.34
C GLY A 488 -16.69 -7.74 -1.26
N GLU A 489 -17.80 -8.45 -1.33
CA GLU A 489 -18.12 -9.36 -2.43
C GLU A 489 -19.48 -9.02 -3.03
N VAL A 490 -19.65 -9.28 -4.33
CA VAL A 490 -20.92 -9.03 -5.03
C VAL A 490 -21.85 -10.23 -4.88
N GLU A 491 -22.94 -10.06 -4.15
CA GLU A 491 -24.06 -11.01 -4.11
C GLU A 491 -25.32 -10.34 -4.67
N ARG A 492 -25.97 -10.97 -5.67
CA ARG A 492 -27.24 -10.49 -6.26
C ARG A 492 -27.21 -9.00 -6.69
N GLY A 493 -26.06 -8.54 -7.20
CA GLY A 493 -25.86 -7.15 -7.63
C GLY A 493 -25.65 -6.13 -6.50
N ARG A 494 -25.49 -6.58 -5.24
CA ARG A 494 -25.17 -5.75 -4.07
C ARG A 494 -23.80 -6.14 -3.52
N VAL A 495 -23.01 -5.15 -3.10
CA VAL A 495 -21.72 -5.37 -2.43
C VAL A 495 -22.00 -5.58 -0.94
N ARG A 496 -21.62 -6.74 -0.40
CA ARG A 496 -21.72 -7.08 1.04
C ARG A 496 -20.33 -7.37 1.61
N THR A 497 -20.14 -7.23 2.92
CA THR A 497 -18.91 -7.66 3.60
C THR A 497 -18.66 -9.15 3.39
N VAL A 498 -17.41 -9.53 3.11
CA VAL A 498 -16.96 -10.92 3.02
C VAL A 498 -17.18 -11.63 4.37
N PRO A 499 -18.03 -12.68 4.46
CA PRO A 499 -18.44 -13.28 5.73
C PRO A 499 -17.31 -13.92 6.58
N LEU A 500 -16.10 -14.06 6.03
CA LEU A 500 -14.91 -14.50 6.76
C LEU A 500 -14.34 -13.38 7.65
N LEU A 501 -14.42 -12.10 7.24
CA LEU A 501 -13.91 -10.96 8.02
C LEU A 501 -14.58 -10.87 9.40
N LEU A 502 -15.90 -11.09 9.43
CA LEU A 502 -16.71 -11.13 10.64
C LEU A 502 -16.33 -12.26 11.61
N LYS A 503 -15.61 -13.29 11.12
CA LYS A 503 -15.05 -14.38 11.94
C LYS A 503 -13.61 -14.07 12.38
N LEU A 504 -12.82 -13.38 11.54
CA LEU A 504 -11.42 -13.04 11.87
C LEU A 504 -11.33 -11.91 12.91
N ILE A 505 -12.18 -10.88 12.83
CA ILE A 505 -12.16 -9.75 13.78
C ILE A 505 -12.27 -10.21 15.26
N PRO A 506 -13.22 -11.08 15.66
CA PRO A 506 -13.27 -11.61 17.01
C PRO A 506 -12.06 -12.49 17.41
N ILE A 507 -11.39 -13.13 16.45
CA ILE A 507 -10.15 -13.89 16.71
C ILE A 507 -9.00 -12.92 16.99
N GLN A 508 -8.78 -11.94 16.11
CA GLN A 508 -7.71 -10.95 16.25
C GLN A 508 -7.84 -10.14 17.54
N ARG A 509 -9.06 -9.75 17.92
CA ARG A 509 -9.38 -9.09 19.20
C ARG A 509 -8.95 -9.92 20.41
N ARG A 510 -9.29 -11.23 20.45
CA ARG A 510 -8.84 -12.15 21.52
C ARG A 510 -7.33 -12.33 21.54
N ILE A 511 -6.70 -12.44 20.37
CA ILE A 511 -5.24 -12.57 20.29
C ILE A 511 -4.58 -11.31 20.86
N ALA A 512 -5.05 -10.11 20.49
CA ALA A 512 -4.55 -8.84 21.02
C ALA A 512 -4.59 -8.81 22.56
N GLU A 513 -5.73 -9.18 23.16
CA GLU A 513 -5.88 -9.32 24.62
C GLU A 513 -4.84 -10.31 25.19
N LYS A 514 -4.76 -11.53 24.61
CA LYS A 514 -3.87 -12.63 25.03
C LYS A 514 -2.37 -12.32 24.89
N VAL A 515 -1.98 -11.34 24.07
CA VAL A 515 -0.58 -10.88 23.93
C VAL A 515 -0.31 -9.52 24.59
N GLY A 516 -1.33 -8.86 25.17
CA GLY A 516 -1.19 -7.52 25.75
C GLY A 516 -0.97 -6.41 24.72
N CYS A 517 -1.66 -6.49 23.57
CA CYS A 517 -1.80 -5.40 22.60
C CYS A 517 -3.15 -4.69 22.79
N ALA A 518 -3.24 -3.43 22.38
CA ALA A 518 -4.52 -2.80 22.07
C ALA A 518 -5.11 -3.40 20.78
N PHE A 519 -6.40 -3.23 20.57
CA PHE A 519 -7.09 -3.63 19.33
C PHE A 519 -7.77 -2.42 18.68
N TYR A 520 -7.69 -2.34 17.35
CA TYR A 520 -8.40 -1.34 16.55
C TYR A 520 -9.29 -2.05 15.52
N ASP A 521 -10.60 -1.93 15.70
CA ASP A 521 -11.60 -2.50 14.79
C ASP A 521 -11.84 -1.52 13.63
N THR A 522 -11.06 -1.68 12.57
CA THR A 522 -11.11 -0.84 11.37
C THR A 522 -12.48 -0.95 10.69
N LEU A 523 -13.09 -2.14 10.68
CA LEU A 523 -14.44 -2.35 10.13
C LEU A 523 -15.48 -1.54 10.92
N ALA A 524 -15.45 -1.59 12.25
CA ALA A 524 -16.34 -0.77 13.08
C ALA A 524 -16.11 0.73 12.87
N ALA A 525 -14.84 1.18 12.86
CA ALA A 525 -14.48 2.59 12.65
C ALA A 525 -14.88 3.11 11.26
N MET A 526 -14.92 2.25 10.25
CA MET A 526 -15.45 2.54 8.92
C MET A 526 -16.98 2.68 8.89
N GLY A 527 -17.72 2.17 9.89
CA GLY A 527 -19.18 2.15 9.92
C GLY A 527 -19.82 0.76 9.81
N GLY A 528 -19.05 -0.31 9.99
CA GLY A 528 -19.54 -1.70 10.02
C GLY A 528 -19.82 -2.32 8.65
N GLU A 529 -20.67 -3.36 8.64
CA GLU A 529 -20.92 -4.19 7.45
C GLU A 529 -21.41 -3.41 6.23
N GLY A 530 -20.89 -3.77 5.05
CA GLY A 530 -21.21 -3.18 3.76
C GLY A 530 -20.63 -1.76 3.57
N THR A 531 -19.71 -1.29 4.41
CA THR A 531 -19.05 0.01 4.19
C THR A 531 -18.28 0.03 2.87
N MET A 532 -17.62 -1.05 2.47
CA MET A 532 -16.91 -1.13 1.19
C MET A 532 -17.84 -0.80 0.00
N GLY A 533 -19.08 -1.32 0.04
CA GLY A 533 -20.12 -0.97 -0.93
C GLY A 533 -20.56 0.50 -0.86
N ARG A 534 -20.64 1.08 0.34
CA ARG A 534 -20.92 2.52 0.54
C ARG A 534 -19.79 3.40 0.01
N TRP A 535 -18.53 3.04 0.29
CA TRP A 535 -17.32 3.77 -0.07
C TRP A 535 -17.00 3.72 -1.57
N TYR A 536 -17.36 2.63 -2.26
CA TYR A 536 -17.31 2.56 -3.73
C TYR A 536 -18.32 3.52 -4.41
N ASN A 537 -19.49 3.71 -3.80
CA ASN A 537 -20.57 4.56 -4.32
C ASN A 537 -20.52 6.03 -3.86
N SER A 538 -19.64 6.35 -2.91
CA SER A 538 -19.47 7.70 -2.36
C SER A 538 -18.86 8.70 -3.35
N LYS A 539 -18.95 10.00 -3.03
CA LYS A 539 -18.35 11.11 -3.80
C LYS A 539 -17.58 12.04 -2.84
N PRO A 540 -16.24 12.14 -2.92
CA PRO A 540 -15.35 11.36 -3.78
C PRO A 540 -15.43 9.85 -3.50
N ARG A 541 -15.09 9.02 -4.49
CA ARG A 541 -15.04 7.56 -4.33
C ARG A 541 -13.88 7.19 -3.40
N LEU A 542 -14.17 6.43 -2.35
CA LEU A 542 -13.20 6.03 -1.33
C LEU A 542 -12.64 4.61 -1.54
N ALA A 543 -13.32 3.77 -2.34
CA ALA A 543 -12.88 2.40 -2.65
C ALA A 543 -12.86 2.08 -4.15
N TRP A 544 -11.97 1.16 -4.56
CA TRP A 544 -11.88 0.69 -5.94
C TRP A 544 -12.94 -0.36 -6.29
N GLY A 545 -13.09 -0.65 -7.59
CA GLY A 545 -14.06 -1.61 -8.11
C GLY A 545 -13.73 -3.09 -7.86
N ASP A 546 -12.58 -3.39 -7.25
CA ASP A 546 -12.24 -4.73 -6.73
C ASP A 546 -12.92 -5.03 -5.39
N TYR A 547 -13.45 -4.00 -4.72
CA TYR A 547 -14.03 -4.04 -3.38
C TYR A 547 -13.06 -4.57 -2.30
N MET A 548 -11.74 -4.40 -2.49
CA MET A 548 -10.71 -4.80 -1.53
C MET A 548 -9.77 -3.65 -1.19
N HIS A 549 -9.41 -2.82 -2.17
CA HIS A 549 -8.47 -1.72 -2.00
C HIS A 549 -9.16 -0.34 -1.97
N LEU A 550 -8.54 0.59 -1.27
CA LEU A 550 -9.03 1.96 -1.16
C LEU A 550 -8.41 2.88 -2.22
N THR A 551 -9.14 3.93 -2.57
CA THR A 551 -8.57 5.04 -3.34
C THR A 551 -7.61 5.85 -2.44
N PRO A 552 -6.72 6.68 -3.00
CA PRO A 552 -5.89 7.59 -2.21
C PRO A 552 -6.67 8.53 -1.27
N ALA A 553 -7.98 8.74 -1.51
CA ALA A 553 -8.87 9.45 -0.61
C ALA A 553 -9.37 8.56 0.56
N GLY A 554 -9.73 7.30 0.29
CA GLY A 554 -10.05 6.32 1.33
C GLY A 554 -8.87 6.05 2.29
N ASP A 555 -7.65 5.95 1.74
CA ASP A 555 -6.41 5.89 2.53
C ASP A 555 -6.32 7.03 3.56
N ARG A 556 -6.67 8.26 3.15
CA ARG A 556 -6.63 9.42 4.07
C ARG A 556 -7.69 9.32 5.15
N VAL A 557 -8.88 8.81 4.83
CA VAL A 557 -9.93 8.57 5.82
C VAL A 557 -9.46 7.56 6.88
N ILE A 558 -8.94 6.39 6.48
CA ILE A 558 -8.46 5.39 7.46
C ILE A 558 -7.27 5.92 8.26
N GLY A 559 -6.32 6.60 7.62
CA GLY A 559 -5.17 7.22 8.30
C GLY A 559 -5.57 8.31 9.29
N ALA A 560 -6.59 9.11 8.96
CA ALA A 560 -7.16 10.10 9.87
C ALA A 560 -7.95 9.44 11.01
N MET A 561 -8.73 8.38 10.76
CA MET A 561 -9.45 7.63 11.80
C MET A 561 -8.47 7.03 12.83
N LEU A 562 -7.40 6.35 12.38
CA LEU A 562 -6.38 5.79 13.27
C LEU A 562 -5.62 6.88 14.06
N TYR A 563 -5.32 8.01 13.43
CA TYR A 563 -4.75 9.17 14.13
C TYR A 563 -5.69 9.68 15.24
N LYS A 564 -6.97 9.88 14.94
CA LYS A 564 -7.99 10.34 15.91
C LYS A 564 -8.08 9.37 17.09
N ALA A 565 -8.06 8.06 16.84
CA ALA A 565 -8.07 7.04 17.89
C ALA A 565 -6.82 7.07 18.79
N LEU A 566 -5.62 7.23 18.21
CA LEU A 566 -4.37 7.41 18.95
C LEU A 566 -4.40 8.68 19.83
N MET A 567 -4.87 9.81 19.28
CA MET A 567 -4.93 11.08 20.01
C MET A 567 -5.99 11.09 21.13
N LYS A 568 -7.14 10.43 20.91
CA LYS A 568 -8.16 10.20 21.95
C LYS A 568 -7.58 9.38 23.11
N ALA A 569 -6.99 8.21 22.81
CA ALA A 569 -6.42 7.34 23.84
C ALA A 569 -5.22 8.00 24.58
N TYR A 570 -4.44 8.85 23.90
CA TYR A 570 -3.41 9.67 24.55
C TYR A 570 -4.02 10.74 25.47
N ALA A 571 -5.10 11.42 25.06
CA ALA A 571 -5.80 12.39 25.89
C ALA A 571 -6.41 11.73 27.15
N ASP A 572 -7.00 10.55 27.02
CA ASP A 572 -7.50 9.76 28.16
C ASP A 572 -6.36 9.38 29.13
N TYR A 573 -5.20 8.98 28.58
CA TYR A 573 -3.98 8.71 29.37
C TYR A 573 -3.46 9.95 30.11
N ARG A 574 -3.43 11.12 29.45
CA ARG A 574 -3.05 12.40 30.08
C ARG A 574 -4.03 12.82 31.17
N ALA A 575 -5.34 12.63 30.94
CA ALA A 575 -6.39 12.92 31.92
C ALA A 575 -6.36 11.98 33.15
N ALA A 576 -5.71 10.82 33.02
CA ALA A 576 -5.49 9.86 34.11
C ALA A 576 -4.16 10.06 34.88
N GLN A 577 -3.40 11.12 34.57
CA GLN A 577 -2.20 11.51 35.34
C GLN A 577 -2.50 12.68 36.31
N PRO A 578 -1.84 12.72 37.49
CA PRO A 578 -1.99 13.77 38.48
C PRO A 578 -1.19 15.05 38.16
#